data_AF-A0A4Y9MTU4-F1
#
_entry.id   AF-A0A4Y9MTU4-F1
#
_cell.length_a   1.000
_cell.length_b   1.000
_cell.length_c   1.000
_cell.angle_alpha   90.00
_cell.angle_beta   90.00
_cell.angle_gamma   90.00
#
_symmetry.space_group_name_H-M   'P 1'
#
loop_
_entity.id
_entity.type
_entity.pdbx_description
1 polymer ?
#
loop_
_entity_poly.entity_id
_entity_poly.type
_entity_poly.pdbx_seq_one_letter_code
_entity_poly.pdbx_strand_id
1 'polypeptide(L)'
;MGMFDVVAVLRRRWPIIAAVFAVCVISAGTYVLMQTKEYVATSRLYVTMATGTSVADSYQGGLAARDRVPSYVDLVSGPQVAQRVLADLGLHMSQEELQAKISATFPPATAIIDVSVRDASPDQAKLLADTVAEQLIGLVGEIETIQDGRAPAARVRLIDSAQIPTVPSSPATMRILATGALAGLLLGWLTGLVQDRLSARRPAHARSAPRHGAARLDADDRDHERIP
;
A
#
# COMPACT_ATOMS: atom_id res chain seq x y z
N MET A 1 9.00 10.07 36.48
CA MET A 1 8.78 11.19 35.55
C MET A 1 7.31 11.52 35.60
N GLY A 2 6.95 12.66 36.20
CA GLY A 2 5.55 13.04 36.35
C GLY A 2 4.94 13.41 35.00
N MET A 3 3.61 13.31 34.88
CA MET A 3 2.86 13.70 33.68
C MET A 3 3.14 15.16 33.26
N PHE A 4 3.45 16.02 34.24
CA PHE A 4 3.80 17.43 34.06
C PHE A 4 5.19 17.65 33.41
N ASP A 5 6.15 16.74 33.60
CA ASP A 5 7.48 16.84 32.96
C ASP A 5 7.40 16.58 31.45
N VAL A 6 6.55 15.62 31.05
CA VAL A 6 6.37 15.26 29.63
C VAL A 6 5.82 16.45 28.84
N VAL A 7 4.87 17.19 29.42
CA VAL A 7 4.27 18.38 28.81
C VAL A 7 5.28 19.54 28.71
N ALA A 8 6.12 19.74 29.72
CA ALA A 8 7.16 20.77 29.71
C ALA A 8 8.22 20.51 28.63
N VAL A 9 8.67 19.25 28.50
CA VAL A 9 9.62 18.84 27.45
C VAL A 9 9.00 18.99 26.07
N LEU A 10 7.74 18.57 25.91
CA LEU A 10 7.02 18.67 24.64
C LEU A 10 6.90 20.13 24.18
N ARG A 11 6.58 21.06 25.08
CA ARG A 11 6.44 22.48 24.75
C ARG A 11 7.77 23.16 24.38
N ARG A 12 8.88 22.71 24.97
CA ARG A 12 10.22 23.30 24.76
C ARG A 12 10.92 22.78 23.51
N ARG A 13 10.61 21.56 23.06
CA ARG A 13 11.24 20.89 21.92
C ARG A 13 10.30 20.54 20.78
N TRP A 14 9.07 21.06 20.80
CA TRP A 14 8.09 20.93 19.72
C TRP A 14 8.63 21.25 18.31
N PRO A 15 9.52 22.25 18.06
CA PRO A 15 10.00 22.50 16.69
C PRO A 15 10.87 21.36 16.15
N ILE A 16 11.62 20.65 17.00
CA ILE A 16 12.43 19.50 16.58
C ILE A 16 11.53 18.31 16.25
N ILE A 17 10.51 18.07 17.08
CA ILE A 17 9.52 17.01 16.85
C ILE A 17 8.78 17.28 15.54
N ALA A 18 8.34 18.52 15.31
CA ALA A 18 7.69 18.95 14.08
C ALA A 18 8.62 18.83 12.87
N ALA A 19 9.90 19.19 13.00
CA ALA A 19 10.87 19.05 11.91
C ALA A 19 11.12 17.59 11.53
N VAL A 20 11.34 16.71 12.51
CA VAL A 20 11.53 15.26 12.26
C VAL A 20 10.27 14.65 11.65
N PHE A 21 9.10 14.99 12.18
CA PHE A 21 7.82 14.58 11.62
C PHE A 21 7.67 15.02 10.16
N ALA A 22 7.93 16.29 9.86
CA ALA A 22 7.84 16.82 8.51
C ALA A 22 8.80 16.10 7.55
N VAL A 23 10.05 15.85 7.95
CA VAL A 23 11.03 15.11 7.15
C VAL A 23 10.54 13.69 6.85
N CYS A 24 10.01 12.96 7.83
CA CYS A 24 9.48 11.61 7.62
C CYS A 24 8.28 11.60 6.67
N VAL A 25 7.35 12.54 6.82
CA VAL A 25 6.16 12.63 5.94
C VAL A 25 6.56 13.01 4.52
N ILE A 26 7.44 14.00 4.34
CA ILE A 26 7.97 14.40 3.02
C ILE A 26 8.68 13.21 2.37
N SER A 27 9.53 12.49 3.12
CA SER A 27 10.25 11.32 2.59
C SER A 27 9.29 10.22 2.13
N ALA A 28 8.24 9.94 2.92
CA ALA A 28 7.20 8.98 2.56
C ALA A 28 6.40 9.43 1.32
N GLY A 29 6.08 10.72 1.21
CA GLY A 29 5.43 11.30 0.04
C GLY A 29 6.27 11.18 -1.22
N THR A 30 7.56 11.52 -1.15
CA THR A 30 8.50 11.37 -2.26
C THR A 30 8.63 9.90 -2.68
N TYR A 31 8.69 8.98 -1.72
CA TYR A 31 8.72 7.54 -2.00
C TYR A 31 7.48 7.07 -2.77
N VAL A 32 6.29 7.53 -2.39
CA VAL A 32 5.04 7.23 -3.11
C VAL A 32 5.07 7.77 -4.55
N LEU A 33 5.59 8.98 -4.74
CA LEU A 33 5.68 9.62 -6.06
C LEU A 33 6.67 8.90 -7.00
N MET A 34 7.65 8.20 -6.45
CA MET A 34 8.65 7.41 -7.21
C MET A 34 8.16 6.01 -7.58
N GLN A 35 7.11 5.49 -6.94
CA GLN A 35 6.59 4.16 -7.28
C GLN A 35 5.68 4.18 -8.50
N THR A 36 5.81 3.15 -9.33
CA THR A 36 4.87 2.88 -10.43
C THR A 36 3.48 2.61 -9.87
N LYS A 37 2.48 3.27 -10.45
CA LYS A 37 1.07 3.01 -10.13
C LYS A 37 0.66 1.70 -10.76
N GLU A 38 0.01 0.86 -9.97
CA GLU A 38 -0.53 -0.42 -10.44
C GLU A 38 -2.04 -0.41 -10.30
N TYR A 39 -2.73 -0.83 -11.34
CA TYR A 39 -4.19 -0.94 -11.41
C TYR A 39 -4.56 -2.40 -11.47
N VAL A 40 -5.62 -2.79 -10.75
CA VAL A 40 -6.13 -4.16 -10.75
C VAL A 40 -7.54 -4.16 -11.33
N ALA A 41 -7.73 -4.92 -12.40
CA ALA A 41 -9.05 -5.17 -12.98
C ALA A 41 -9.46 -6.62 -12.73
N THR A 42 -10.75 -6.87 -12.49
CA THR A 42 -11.26 -8.18 -12.10
C THR A 42 -12.45 -8.59 -12.95
N SER A 43 -12.37 -9.76 -13.59
CA SER A 43 -13.48 -10.41 -14.31
C SER A 43 -14.03 -11.55 -13.46
N ARG A 44 -15.35 -11.71 -13.43
CA ARG A 44 -16.03 -12.70 -12.59
C ARG A 44 -16.66 -13.81 -13.42
N LEU A 45 -16.33 -15.04 -13.07
CA LEU A 45 -16.80 -16.24 -13.73
C LEU A 45 -17.71 -17.07 -12.80
N TYR A 46 -18.70 -17.74 -13.38
CA TYR A 46 -19.55 -18.72 -12.70
C TYR A 46 -19.30 -20.12 -13.24
N VAL A 47 -19.16 -21.08 -12.34
CA VAL A 47 -19.03 -22.49 -12.66
C VAL A 47 -20.37 -23.19 -12.47
N THR A 48 -20.78 -23.96 -13.47
CA THR A 48 -21.97 -24.82 -13.45
C THR A 48 -21.61 -26.22 -13.87
N MET A 49 -22.32 -27.22 -13.34
CA MET A 49 -22.19 -28.61 -13.77
C MET A 49 -23.43 -29.01 -14.57
N ALA A 50 -23.25 -29.78 -15.63
CA ALA A 50 -24.37 -30.40 -16.33
C ALA A 50 -24.91 -31.56 -15.49
N THR A 51 -26.07 -31.38 -14.86
CA THR A 51 -26.79 -32.42 -14.13
C THR A 51 -28.22 -32.58 -14.68
N GLY A 52 -28.93 -33.61 -14.23
CA GLY A 52 -30.33 -33.85 -14.62
C GLY A 52 -31.28 -32.70 -14.22
N THR A 53 -32.56 -32.84 -14.54
CA THR A 53 -33.56 -31.76 -14.37
C THR A 53 -34.22 -31.73 -12.99
N SER A 54 -33.84 -32.61 -12.05
CA SER A 54 -34.45 -32.62 -10.73
C SER A 54 -33.80 -31.61 -9.76
N VAL A 55 -34.51 -31.28 -8.68
CA VAL A 55 -33.98 -30.41 -7.61
C VAL A 55 -32.77 -31.06 -6.93
N ALA A 56 -32.79 -32.39 -6.76
CA ALA A 56 -31.67 -33.14 -6.20
C ALA A 56 -30.43 -33.05 -7.10
N ASP A 57 -30.62 -33.17 -8.43
CA ASP A 57 -29.55 -33.02 -9.42
C ASP A 57 -28.97 -31.61 -9.42
N SER A 58 -29.82 -30.58 -9.24
CA SER A 58 -29.38 -29.18 -9.17
C SER A 58 -28.55 -28.92 -7.92
N TYR A 59 -28.94 -29.48 -6.77
CA TYR A 59 -28.18 -29.38 -5.52
C TYR A 59 -26.82 -30.08 -5.64
N GLN A 60 -26.80 -31.31 -6.16
CA GLN A 60 -25.56 -32.05 -6.40
C GLN A 60 -24.65 -31.35 -7.42
N GLY A 61 -25.21 -30.79 -8.48
CA GLY A 61 -24.48 -30.00 -9.47
C GLY A 61 -23.85 -28.74 -8.88
N GLY A 62 -24.56 -28.07 -7.97
CA GLY A 62 -24.05 -26.93 -7.22
C GLY A 62 -22.89 -27.27 -6.28
N LEU A 63 -22.94 -28.43 -5.60
CA LEU A 63 -21.83 -28.91 -4.78
C LEU A 63 -20.62 -29.30 -5.63
N ALA A 64 -20.83 -30.09 -6.69
CA ALA A 64 -19.75 -30.48 -7.60
C ALA A 64 -19.09 -29.28 -8.28
N ALA A 65 -19.85 -28.24 -8.64
CA ALA A 65 -19.29 -26.99 -9.18
C ALA A 65 -18.34 -26.32 -8.16
N ARG A 66 -18.75 -26.24 -6.89
CA ARG A 66 -17.93 -25.67 -5.81
C ARG A 66 -16.65 -26.47 -5.57
N ASP A 67 -16.72 -27.80 -5.65
CA ASP A 67 -15.57 -28.67 -5.45
C ASP A 67 -14.55 -28.58 -6.60
N ARG A 68 -14.98 -28.19 -7.81
CA ARG A 68 -14.11 -27.99 -8.99
C ARG A 68 -13.41 -26.62 -9.02
N VAL A 69 -13.99 -25.61 -8.37
CA VAL A 69 -13.49 -24.22 -8.39
C VAL A 69 -12.01 -24.11 -8.03
N PRO A 70 -11.49 -24.76 -6.97
CA PRO A 70 -10.07 -24.66 -6.65
C PRO A 70 -9.16 -25.12 -7.80
N SER A 71 -9.50 -26.23 -8.47
CA SER A 71 -8.73 -26.71 -9.62
C SER A 71 -8.77 -25.76 -10.80
N TYR A 72 -9.91 -25.10 -11.06
CA TYR A 72 -9.98 -24.10 -12.14
C TYR A 72 -9.25 -22.81 -11.80
N VAL A 73 -9.24 -22.40 -10.52
CA VAL A 73 -8.46 -21.26 -10.04
C VAL A 73 -6.97 -21.46 -10.30
N ASP A 74 -6.46 -22.67 -10.06
CA ASP A 74 -5.05 -23.01 -10.36
C ASP A 74 -4.73 -22.94 -11.87
N LEU A 75 -5.72 -23.21 -12.74
CA LEU A 75 -5.54 -23.09 -14.19
C LEU A 75 -5.46 -21.64 -14.68
N VAL A 76 -6.08 -20.69 -13.99
CA VAL A 76 -6.11 -19.28 -14.41
C VAL A 76 -4.71 -18.69 -14.56
N SER A 77 -3.85 -18.92 -13.56
CA SER A 77 -2.44 -18.49 -13.60
C SER A 77 -1.51 -19.55 -14.24
N GLY A 78 -2.09 -20.58 -14.86
CA GLY A 78 -1.36 -21.68 -15.47
C GLY A 78 -0.66 -21.30 -16.78
N PRO A 79 0.34 -22.09 -17.22
CA PRO A 79 1.11 -21.83 -18.43
C PRO A 79 0.24 -21.82 -19.70
N GLN A 80 -0.74 -22.71 -19.76
CA GLN A 80 -1.58 -22.87 -20.94
C GLN A 80 -2.49 -21.66 -21.18
N VAL A 81 -3.08 -21.08 -20.12
CA VAL A 81 -3.89 -19.86 -20.23
C VAL A 81 -3.00 -18.66 -20.61
N ALA A 82 -1.86 -18.50 -19.92
CA ALA A 82 -0.93 -17.40 -20.21
C ALA A 82 -0.44 -17.42 -21.67
N GLN A 83 -0.04 -18.59 -22.20
CA GLN A 83 0.38 -18.72 -23.60
C GLN A 83 -0.72 -18.35 -24.58
N ARG A 84 -1.97 -18.79 -24.32
CA ARG A 84 -3.11 -18.45 -25.17
C ARG A 84 -3.37 -16.94 -25.19
N VAL A 85 -3.30 -16.28 -24.04
CA VAL A 85 -3.48 -14.82 -23.95
C VAL A 85 -2.37 -14.07 -24.70
N LEU A 86 -1.11 -14.51 -24.55
CA LEU A 86 0.01 -13.92 -25.30
C LEU A 86 -0.18 -14.05 -26.81
N ALA A 87 -0.64 -15.22 -27.27
CA ALA A 87 -0.88 -15.50 -28.68
C ALA A 87 -2.07 -14.69 -29.24
N ASP A 88 -3.16 -14.58 -28.47
CA ASP A 88 -4.38 -13.87 -28.86
C ASP A 88 -4.16 -12.36 -28.97
N LEU A 89 -3.44 -11.77 -28.01
CA LEU A 89 -3.17 -10.33 -27.98
C LEU A 89 -1.87 -9.92 -28.67
N GLY A 90 -1.05 -10.88 -29.12
CA GLY A 90 0.24 -10.61 -29.77
C GLY A 90 1.24 -9.87 -28.89
N LEU A 91 1.25 -10.14 -27.57
CA LEU A 91 2.05 -9.40 -26.61
C LEU A 91 3.53 -9.79 -26.66
N HIS A 92 4.42 -8.81 -26.53
CA HIS A 92 5.88 -9.00 -26.54
C HIS A 92 6.50 -9.27 -25.16
N MET A 93 5.73 -9.79 -24.21
CA MET A 93 6.20 -10.11 -22.85
C MET A 93 6.38 -11.62 -22.65
N SER A 94 7.15 -12.02 -21.64
CA SER A 94 7.32 -13.44 -21.34
C SER A 94 6.07 -14.03 -20.67
N GLN A 95 5.94 -15.37 -20.73
CA GLN A 95 4.86 -16.08 -20.08
C GLN A 95 4.89 -15.89 -18.55
N GLU A 96 6.07 -15.94 -17.95
CA GLU A 96 6.27 -15.75 -16.51
C GLU A 96 5.90 -14.33 -16.08
N GLU A 97 6.22 -13.33 -16.91
CA GLU A 97 5.85 -11.94 -16.66
C GLU A 97 4.33 -11.78 -16.63
N LEU A 98 3.62 -12.37 -17.60
CA LEU A 98 2.16 -12.35 -17.62
C LEU A 98 1.56 -13.12 -16.42
N GLN A 99 2.09 -14.29 -16.09
CA GLN A 99 1.64 -15.07 -14.94
C GLN A 99 1.78 -14.31 -13.62
N ALA A 100 2.88 -13.57 -13.44
CA ALA A 100 3.09 -12.75 -12.24
C ALA A 100 2.06 -11.61 -12.10
N LYS A 101 1.43 -11.20 -13.21
CA LYS A 101 0.35 -10.19 -13.22
C LYS A 101 -1.03 -10.79 -12.94
N ILE A 102 -1.22 -12.09 -13.15
CA ILE A 102 -2.51 -12.78 -13.04
C ILE A 102 -2.65 -13.42 -11.65
N SER A 103 -3.77 -13.14 -10.99
CA SER A 103 -4.18 -13.79 -9.75
C SER A 103 -5.63 -14.22 -9.86
N ALA A 104 -5.97 -15.39 -9.30
CA ALA A 104 -7.35 -15.84 -9.19
C ALA A 104 -7.71 -16.14 -7.74
N THR A 105 -8.94 -15.82 -7.37
CA THR A 105 -9.50 -16.14 -6.06
C THR A 105 -10.93 -16.64 -6.22
N PHE A 106 -11.48 -17.21 -5.16
CA PHE A 106 -12.87 -17.64 -5.12
C PHE A 106 -13.47 -17.30 -3.75
N PRO A 107 -14.66 -16.68 -3.70
CA PRO A 107 -15.35 -16.45 -2.44
C PRO A 107 -15.73 -17.78 -1.75
N PRO A 108 -15.62 -17.89 -0.41
CA PRO A 108 -15.94 -19.12 0.31
C PRO A 108 -17.36 -19.62 0.04
N ALA A 109 -17.51 -20.94 -0.11
CA ALA A 109 -18.80 -21.60 -0.37
C ALA A 109 -19.53 -21.14 -1.64
N THR A 110 -18.81 -20.59 -2.63
CA THR A 110 -19.38 -20.17 -3.92
C THR A 110 -18.80 -20.96 -5.09
N ALA A 111 -19.53 -20.98 -6.20
CA ALA A 111 -19.05 -21.47 -7.50
C ALA A 111 -18.55 -20.33 -8.39
N ILE A 112 -17.97 -19.30 -7.77
CA ILE A 112 -17.52 -18.06 -8.42
C ILE A 112 -16.00 -18.04 -8.44
N ILE A 113 -15.43 -17.62 -9.56
CA ILE A 113 -14.00 -17.36 -9.71
C ILE A 113 -13.83 -15.89 -10.06
N ASP A 114 -13.05 -15.17 -9.25
CA ASP A 114 -12.64 -13.80 -9.53
C ASP A 114 -11.23 -13.84 -10.13
N VAL A 115 -11.12 -13.48 -11.41
CA VAL A 115 -9.86 -13.40 -12.17
C VAL A 115 -9.38 -11.96 -12.13
N SER A 116 -8.24 -11.69 -11.51
CA SER A 116 -7.68 -10.35 -11.37
C SER A 116 -6.36 -10.23 -12.11
N VAL A 117 -6.19 -9.15 -12.86
CA VAL A 117 -4.93 -8.82 -13.52
C VAL A 117 -4.45 -7.45 -13.07
N ARG A 118 -3.16 -7.37 -12.77
CA ARG A 118 -2.47 -6.14 -12.42
C ARG A 118 -1.68 -5.60 -13.60
N ASP A 119 -1.83 -4.31 -13.90
CA ASP A 119 -0.97 -3.62 -14.85
C ASP A 119 -0.82 -2.12 -14.52
N ALA A 120 0.23 -1.49 -15.03
CA ALA A 120 0.45 -0.05 -14.90
C ALA A 120 -0.56 0.79 -15.71
N SER A 121 -1.13 0.22 -16.77
CA SER A 121 -2.24 0.81 -17.52
C SER A 121 -3.58 0.21 -17.08
N PRO A 122 -4.57 1.04 -16.69
CA PRO A 122 -5.89 0.56 -16.30
C PRO A 122 -6.65 -0.10 -17.46
N ASP A 123 -6.43 0.36 -18.69
CA ASP A 123 -7.02 -0.23 -19.90
C ASP A 123 -6.41 -1.61 -20.19
N GLN A 124 -5.09 -1.75 -20.07
CA GLN A 124 -4.41 -3.04 -20.22
C GLN A 124 -4.82 -4.03 -19.13
N ALA A 125 -4.92 -3.58 -17.87
CA ALA A 125 -5.39 -4.43 -16.78
C ALA A 125 -6.78 -5.02 -17.10
N LYS A 126 -7.72 -4.19 -17.57
CA LYS A 126 -9.04 -4.65 -18.00
C LYS A 126 -8.95 -5.64 -19.15
N LEU A 127 -8.25 -5.26 -20.22
CA LEU A 127 -8.14 -6.07 -21.44
C LEU A 127 -7.60 -7.46 -21.10
N LEU A 128 -6.49 -7.52 -20.36
CA LEU A 128 -5.88 -8.77 -19.94
C LEU A 128 -6.81 -9.60 -19.06
N ALA A 129 -7.51 -8.99 -18.09
CA ALA A 129 -8.43 -9.72 -17.22
C ALA A 129 -9.58 -10.38 -18.00
N ASP A 130 -10.16 -9.67 -18.96
CA ASP A 130 -11.21 -10.21 -19.82
C ASP A 130 -10.67 -11.32 -20.73
N THR A 131 -9.52 -11.12 -21.38
CA THR A 131 -8.93 -12.15 -22.25
C THR A 131 -8.54 -13.39 -21.45
N VAL A 132 -7.95 -13.26 -20.26
CA VAL A 132 -7.64 -14.40 -19.38
C VAL A 132 -8.91 -15.18 -19.03
N ALA A 133 -10.00 -14.47 -18.71
CA ALA A 133 -11.28 -15.08 -18.41
C ALA A 133 -11.85 -15.84 -19.63
N GLU A 134 -11.78 -15.27 -20.82
CA GLU A 134 -12.21 -15.90 -22.07
C GLU A 134 -11.38 -17.16 -22.41
N GLN A 135 -10.06 -17.08 -22.28
CA GLN A 135 -9.17 -18.21 -22.53
C GLN A 135 -9.37 -19.33 -21.51
N LEU A 136 -9.67 -19.02 -20.25
CA LEU A 136 -10.05 -20.02 -19.25
C LEU A 136 -11.37 -20.72 -19.63
N ILE A 137 -12.39 -19.96 -20.06
CA ILE A 137 -13.68 -20.54 -20.50
C ILE A 137 -13.45 -21.55 -21.63
N GLY A 138 -12.64 -21.18 -22.63
CA GLY A 138 -12.27 -22.07 -23.73
C GLY A 138 -11.54 -23.32 -23.24
N LEU A 139 -10.52 -23.15 -22.40
CA LEU A 139 -9.73 -24.25 -21.87
C LEU A 139 -10.56 -25.24 -21.03
N VAL A 140 -11.41 -24.75 -20.13
CA VAL A 140 -12.27 -25.63 -19.31
C VAL A 140 -13.27 -26.36 -20.20
N GLY A 141 -13.80 -25.70 -21.23
CA GLY A 141 -14.66 -26.34 -22.23
C GLY A 141 -13.98 -27.51 -22.93
N GLU A 142 -12.71 -27.36 -23.32
CA GLU A 142 -11.91 -28.43 -23.93
C GLU A 142 -11.65 -29.59 -22.96
N ILE A 143 -11.22 -29.28 -21.72
CA ILE A 143 -10.85 -30.30 -20.71
C ILE A 143 -12.07 -31.13 -20.25
N GLU A 144 -13.23 -30.49 -20.11
CA GLU A 144 -14.43 -31.13 -19.58
C GLU A 144 -15.30 -31.80 -20.67
N THR A 145 -14.90 -31.69 -21.94
CA THR A 145 -15.53 -32.40 -23.05
C THR A 145 -14.93 -33.80 -23.17
N ILE A 146 -15.57 -34.77 -22.51
CA ILE A 146 -15.09 -36.16 -22.41
C ILE A 146 -15.24 -36.92 -23.75
N GLN A 147 -16.18 -36.53 -24.61
CA GLN A 147 -16.39 -37.10 -25.95
C GLN A 147 -16.82 -36.00 -26.93
N ASP A 148 -16.25 -36.03 -28.13
CA ASP A 148 -16.62 -35.13 -29.22
C ASP A 148 -18.13 -35.18 -29.47
N GLY A 149 -18.78 -34.01 -29.39
CA GLY A 149 -20.22 -33.87 -29.59
C GLY A 149 -21.10 -34.03 -28.34
N ARG A 150 -20.55 -34.27 -27.14
CA ARG A 150 -21.30 -34.19 -25.87
C ARG A 150 -21.08 -32.85 -25.16
N ALA A 151 -22.08 -32.43 -24.37
CA ALA A 151 -21.98 -31.23 -23.55
C ALA A 151 -20.88 -31.41 -22.47
N PRO A 152 -20.09 -30.36 -22.17
CA PRO A 152 -19.08 -30.41 -21.11
C PRO A 152 -19.70 -30.78 -19.76
N ALA A 153 -18.97 -31.58 -18.96
CA ALA A 153 -19.39 -31.92 -17.61
C ALA A 153 -19.49 -30.69 -16.71
N ALA A 154 -18.54 -29.76 -16.86
CA ALA A 154 -18.57 -28.43 -16.25
C ALA A 154 -18.56 -27.34 -17.32
N ARG A 155 -19.28 -26.24 -17.06
CA ARG A 155 -19.29 -25.03 -17.88
C ARG A 155 -18.93 -23.83 -17.03
N VAL A 156 -17.99 -23.05 -17.52
CA VAL A 156 -17.61 -21.74 -16.96
C VAL A 156 -18.24 -20.67 -17.83
N ARG A 157 -18.82 -19.64 -17.22
CA ARG A 157 -19.45 -18.52 -17.91
C ARG A 157 -19.01 -17.21 -17.31
N LEU A 158 -18.82 -16.20 -18.15
CA LEU A 158 -18.61 -14.83 -17.70
C LEU A 158 -19.91 -14.27 -17.10
N ILE A 159 -19.84 -13.80 -15.85
CA ILE A 159 -20.92 -13.08 -15.17
C ILE A 159 -20.71 -11.58 -15.35
N ASP A 160 -19.54 -11.10 -14.92
CA ASP A 160 -19.17 -9.69 -14.93
C ASP A 160 -17.85 -9.54 -15.67
N SER A 161 -17.84 -8.75 -16.74
CA SER A 161 -16.61 -8.32 -17.40
C SER A 161 -15.82 -7.36 -16.51
N ALA A 162 -14.51 -7.32 -16.67
CA ALA A 162 -13.65 -6.39 -15.97
C ALA A 162 -14.06 -4.93 -16.25
N GLN A 163 -14.01 -4.11 -15.20
CA GLN A 163 -14.18 -2.67 -15.33
C GLN A 163 -12.82 -1.98 -15.34
N ILE A 164 -12.73 -0.85 -16.04
CA ILE A 164 -11.51 -0.04 -16.05
C ILE A 164 -11.31 0.53 -14.64
N PRO A 165 -10.21 0.21 -13.95
CA PRO A 165 -10.00 0.69 -12.59
C PRO A 165 -9.77 2.20 -12.60
N THR A 166 -10.59 2.95 -11.84
CA THR A 166 -10.49 4.42 -11.77
C THR A 166 -9.44 4.91 -10.79
N VAL A 167 -9.00 4.03 -9.87
CA VAL A 167 -8.00 4.33 -8.85
C VAL A 167 -6.92 3.24 -8.83
N PRO A 168 -5.64 3.62 -8.61
CA PRO A 168 -4.57 2.64 -8.51
C PRO A 168 -4.68 1.85 -7.21
N SER A 169 -4.39 0.55 -7.28
CA SER A 169 -4.35 -0.35 -6.12
C SER A 169 -3.00 -0.30 -5.39
N SER A 170 -1.93 0.15 -6.06
CA SER A 170 -0.61 0.38 -5.47
C SER A 170 0.03 1.65 -6.05
N PRO A 171 0.86 2.38 -5.27
CA PRO A 171 1.11 2.25 -3.83
C PRO A 171 -0.11 2.55 -2.95
N ALA A 172 -0.19 1.91 -1.77
CA ALA A 172 -1.19 2.24 -0.75
C ALA A 172 -0.83 3.56 -0.03
N THR A 173 -0.98 4.69 -0.72
CA THR A 173 -0.54 6.04 -0.31
C THR A 173 -0.92 6.38 1.12
N MET A 174 -2.19 6.16 1.50
CA MET A 174 -2.67 6.45 2.86
C MET A 174 -1.91 5.66 3.93
N ARG A 175 -1.67 4.36 3.68
CA ARG A 175 -0.94 3.49 4.61
C ARG A 175 0.52 3.92 4.73
N ILE A 176 1.18 4.21 3.62
CA ILE A 176 2.59 4.63 3.60
C ILE A 176 2.77 5.98 4.33
N LEU A 177 1.90 6.95 4.05
CA LEU A 177 1.92 8.24 4.74
C LEU A 177 1.61 8.10 6.24
N ALA A 178 0.64 7.25 6.62
CA ALA A 178 0.35 6.98 8.03
C ALA A 178 1.55 6.35 8.74
N THR A 179 2.23 5.38 8.12
CA THR A 179 3.46 4.79 8.66
C THR A 179 4.57 5.83 8.79
N GLY A 180 4.76 6.69 7.79
CA GLY A 180 5.72 7.80 7.83
C GLY A 180 5.41 8.80 8.95
N ALA A 181 4.15 9.15 9.14
CA ALA A 181 3.68 10.04 10.20
C ALA A 181 3.92 9.45 11.60
N LEU A 182 3.55 8.18 11.81
CA LEU A 182 3.77 7.48 13.08
C LEU A 182 5.26 7.34 13.41
N ALA A 183 6.07 6.94 12.42
CA ALA A 183 7.52 6.85 12.58
C ALA A 183 8.12 8.22 12.91
N GLY A 184 7.69 9.27 12.20
CA GLY A 184 8.15 10.65 12.43
C GLY A 184 7.81 11.17 13.83
N LEU A 185 6.62 10.85 14.35
CA LEU A 185 6.21 11.26 15.69
C LEU A 185 7.01 10.53 16.78
N LEU A 186 7.21 9.22 16.63
CA LEU A 186 8.03 8.42 17.54
C LEU A 186 9.49 8.87 17.54
N LEU A 187 10.10 9.01 16.36
CA LEU A 187 11.47 9.47 16.20
C LEU A 187 11.64 10.90 16.70
N GLY A 188 10.71 11.80 16.38
CA GLY A 188 10.72 13.18 16.85
C GLY A 188 10.69 13.24 18.38
N TRP A 189 9.81 12.46 19.01
CA TRP A 189 9.71 12.38 20.46
C TRP A 189 11.00 11.86 21.11
N LEU A 190 11.56 10.75 20.62
CA LEU A 190 12.82 10.20 21.10
C LEU A 190 13.98 11.19 20.95
N THR A 191 14.07 11.85 19.80
CA THR A 191 15.12 12.85 19.53
C THR A 191 14.98 14.06 20.44
N GLY A 192 13.76 14.52 20.69
CA GLY A 192 13.46 15.59 21.63
C GLY A 192 13.89 15.26 23.06
N LEU A 193 13.61 14.04 23.53
CA LEU A 193 14.03 13.55 24.84
C LEU A 193 15.56 13.49 24.98
N VAL A 194 16.26 12.96 23.97
CA VAL A 194 17.73 12.89 23.98
C VAL A 194 18.34 14.28 24.03
N GLN A 195 17.87 15.21 23.19
CA GLN A 195 18.38 16.58 23.18
C GLN A 195 18.11 17.33 24.50
N ASP A 196 16.98 17.07 25.15
CA ASP A 196 16.68 17.68 26.44
C ASP A 196 17.63 17.18 27.53
N ARG A 197 17.92 15.87 27.57
CA ARG A 197 18.92 15.31 28.49
C ARG A 197 20.34 15.81 28.23
N LEU A 198 20.73 15.96 26.97
CA LEU A 198 22.05 16.53 26.61
C LEU A 198 22.15 18.01 26.97
N SER A 199 21.05 18.76 26.83
CA SER A 199 21.01 20.18 27.16
C SER A 199 21.03 20.44 28.68
N ALA A 200 20.40 19.56 29.47
CA ALA A 200 20.46 19.61 30.93
C ALA A 200 21.86 19.30 31.50
N ARG A 201 22.71 18.59 30.73
CA ARG A 201 24.08 18.23 31.12
C ARG A 201 25.14 19.29 30.81
N ARG A 202 24.80 20.39 30.13
CA ARG A 202 25.74 21.51 29.92
C ARG A 202 25.70 22.43 31.15
N PRO A 203 26.66 22.36 32.08
CA PRO A 203 26.69 23.28 33.21
C PRO A 203 26.88 24.71 32.71
N ALA A 204 26.16 25.64 33.33
CA ALA A 204 26.33 27.08 33.13
C ALA A 204 27.70 27.52 33.66
N HIS A 205 28.77 27.36 32.89
CA HIS A 205 30.11 27.87 33.20
C HIS A 205 30.42 29.18 32.45
N ALA A 206 29.42 30.03 32.21
CA ALA A 206 29.63 31.29 31.50
C ALA A 206 28.72 32.43 31.98
N ARG A 207 28.46 32.53 33.29
CA ARG A 207 27.75 33.70 33.83
C ARG A 207 28.19 34.09 35.25
N SER A 208 29.48 34.29 35.42
CA SER A 208 30.01 35.13 36.51
C SER A 208 31.46 35.52 36.21
N ALA A 209 31.66 36.45 35.27
CA ALA A 209 32.86 37.27 35.27
C ALA A 209 32.67 38.37 36.33
N PRO A 210 33.64 38.57 37.25
CA PRO A 210 33.51 39.55 38.32
C PRO A 210 33.65 40.97 37.74
N ARG A 211 32.63 41.81 37.93
CA ARG A 211 32.79 43.27 37.79
C ARG A 211 33.46 43.79 39.06
N HIS A 212 34.78 43.85 39.06
CA HIS A 212 35.56 44.64 40.01
C HIS A 212 36.70 45.37 39.30
N GLY A 213 36.61 46.71 39.30
CA GLY A 213 37.73 47.61 39.57
C GLY A 213 38.63 48.07 38.41
N ALA A 214 38.43 49.32 37.96
CA ALA A 214 39.47 50.29 37.59
C ALA A 214 38.79 51.68 37.56
N ALA A 215 38.86 52.57 38.55
CA ALA A 215 39.99 53.35 39.09
C ALA A 215 40.54 54.43 38.12
N ARG A 216 40.28 55.71 38.45
CA ARG A 216 41.01 56.98 38.18
C ARG A 216 40.12 58.11 38.72
N LEU A 217 40.35 58.76 39.87
CA LEU A 217 41.44 59.67 40.24
C LEU A 217 41.74 60.68 39.12
N ASP A 218 41.10 61.84 39.21
CA ASP A 218 41.79 63.13 39.00
C ASP A 218 41.11 64.22 39.84
N ALA A 219 41.97 65.02 40.45
CA ALA A 219 41.67 66.15 41.31
C ALA A 219 42.04 67.43 40.55
N ASP A 220 41.11 68.36 40.43
CA ASP A 220 41.25 69.80 40.19
C ASP A 220 39.79 70.29 40.05
N ASP A 221 39.30 71.31 40.74
CA ASP A 221 39.82 72.67 40.76
C ASP A 221 39.23 73.40 41.98
N ARG A 222 39.96 74.40 42.46
CA ARG A 222 39.62 75.26 43.58
C ARG A 222 38.70 76.41 43.13
N ASP A 223 38.34 77.21 44.13
CA ASP A 223 38.05 78.65 44.06
C ASP A 223 36.61 79.09 43.72
N HIS A 224 35.89 79.48 44.78
CA HIS A 224 35.45 80.86 45.08
C HIS A 224 34.20 80.81 45.99
N GLU A 225 34.31 81.18 47.26
CA GLU A 225 34.09 82.53 47.80
C GLU A 225 32.62 83.03 47.78
N ARG A 226 32.13 83.38 48.99
CA ARG A 226 31.13 84.43 49.32
C ARG A 226 29.68 84.15 48.89
N ILE A 227 28.58 84.48 49.59
CA ILE A 227 28.13 85.32 50.74
C ILE A 227 26.60 84.97 50.87
N PRO A 228 25.79 85.43 51.86
CA PRO A 228 26.03 86.34 52.99
C PRO A 228 25.93 85.70 54.39
#